data_AF-A0A2K4FUS0-F1
#
_entry.id   AF-A0A2K4FUS0-F1
#
_cell.length_a   1.000
_cell.length_b   1.000
_cell.length_c   1.000
_cell.angle_alpha   90.00
_cell.angle_beta   90.00
_cell.angle_gamma   90.00
#
_symmetry.space_group_name_H-M   'P 1'
#
loop_
_entity.id
_entity.type
_entity.pdbx_description
1 polymer ?
#
loop_
_entity_poly.entity_id
_entity_poly.type
_entity_poly.pdbx_seq_one_letter_code
_entity_poly.pdbx_strand_id
1 'polypeptide(L)'
;GLDLWASLLLTLGCGLAVGLLNGLAVVVLRLPPLLATLASMNVLAGLELVLTENTVVSTDSPLLDLLSGGTWLGVPALAWVLLVTAFV
;
A
#
# COMPACT_ATOMS: atom_id res chain seq x y z
N GLY A 1 0.90 16.19 -1.89
CA GLY A 1 1.58 17.38 -2.43
C GLY A 1 2.99 17.06 -2.87
N LEU A 2 3.13 16.36 -4.00
CA LEU A 2 4.38 16.14 -4.74
C LEU A 2 3.97 16.14 -6.23
N ASP A 3 4.82 16.65 -7.14
CA ASP A 3 4.53 16.59 -8.57
C ASP A 3 4.36 15.13 -9.04
N LEU A 4 3.43 14.88 -9.97
CA LEU A 4 3.12 13.53 -10.47
C LEU A 4 4.37 12.76 -10.91
N TRP A 5 5.29 13.46 -11.56
CA TRP A 5 6.58 12.90 -11.98
C TRP A 5 7.46 12.48 -10.81
N ALA A 6 7.48 13.25 -9.72
CA ALA A 6 8.23 12.91 -8.53
C ALA A 6 7.65 11.66 -7.86
N SER A 7 6.33 11.58 -7.69
CA SER A 7 5.66 10.41 -7.10
C SER A 7 5.91 9.13 -7.88
N LEU A 8 5.89 9.20 -9.22
CA LEU A 8 6.20 8.07 -10.10
C LEU A 8 7.63 7.57 -9.94
N LEU A 9 8.61 8.50 -9.92
CA LEU A 9 10.01 8.13 -9.76
C LEU A 9 10.28 7.52 -8.38
N LEU A 10 9.64 8.05 -7.33
CA LEU A 10 9.73 7.51 -5.98
C LEU A 10 9.15 6.10 -5.88
N THR A 11 8.00 5.83 -6.51
CA THR A 11 7.39 4.48 -6.51
C THR A 11 8.24 3.47 -7.28
N LEU A 12 8.73 3.84 -8.47
CA LEU A 12 9.63 2.99 -9.25
C LEU A 12 10.95 2.74 -8.52
N GLY A 13 11.52 3.76 -7.90
CA GLY A 13 12.75 3.64 -7.11
C GLY A 13 12.59 2.70 -5.91
N CYS A 14 11.46 2.78 -5.20
CA CYS A 14 11.13 1.87 -4.12
C CYS A 14 11.01 0.41 -4.62
N GLY A 15 10.29 0.19 -5.72
CA GLY A 15 10.16 -1.15 -6.33
C GLY A 15 11.49 -1.75 -6.75
N LEU A 16 12.37 -0.94 -7.37
CA LEU A 16 13.73 -1.36 -7.72
C LEU A 16 14.58 -1.71 -6.50
N ALA A 17 14.51 -0.92 -5.43
CA ALA A 17 15.25 -1.18 -4.21
C ALA A 17 14.83 -2.51 -3.55
N VAL A 18 13.52 -2.77 -3.46
CA VAL A 18 12.99 -4.04 -2.92
C VAL A 18 13.35 -5.22 -3.84
N GLY A 19 13.26 -5.05 -5.16
CA GLY A 19 13.66 -6.05 -6.13
C GLY A 19 15.16 -6.41 -6.04
N LEU A 20 16.02 -5.40 -5.90
CA LEU A 20 17.45 -5.59 -5.67
C LEU A 20 17.74 -6.30 -4.35
N LEU A 21 17.04 -5.93 -3.27
CA LEU A 21 17.15 -6.63 -1.98
C LEU A 21 16.84 -8.12 -2.11
N ASN A 22 15.76 -8.46 -2.79
CA ASN A 22 15.37 -9.86 -3.03
C ASN A 22 16.39 -10.59 -3.91
N GLY A 23 16.86 -9.97 -5.00
CA GLY A 23 17.89 -10.54 -5.87
C GLY A 23 19.23 -10.75 -5.15
N LEU A 24 19.67 -9.76 -4.36
CA LEU A 24 20.90 -9.82 -3.57
C LEU A 24 20.81 -10.91 -2.49
N ALA A 25 19.67 -11.03 -1.82
CA ALA A 25 19.44 -12.08 -0.83
C ALA A 25 19.58 -13.48 -1.46
N VAL A 26 19.07 -13.68 -2.68
CA VAL A 26 19.22 -14.97 -3.38
C VAL A 26 20.68 -15.21 -3.81
N VAL A 27 21.35 -14.21 -4.40
CA VAL A 27 22.70 -14.38 -4.95
C VAL A 27 23.78 -14.48 -3.86
N VAL A 28 23.70 -13.64 -2.83
CA VAL A 28 24.74 -13.53 -1.78
C VAL A 28 24.47 -14.48 -0.62
N LEU A 29 23.23 -14.53 -0.12
CA LEU A 29 22.88 -15.38 1.03
C LEU A 29 22.53 -16.82 0.61
N ARG A 30 22.46 -17.11 -0.70
CA ARG A 30 22.09 -18.42 -1.28
C ARG A 30 20.78 -18.96 -0.72
N LEU A 31 19.88 -18.05 -0.36
CA LEU A 31 18.56 -18.41 0.14
C LEU A 31 17.67 -18.87 -1.01
N PRO A 32 16.81 -19.87 -0.81
CA PRO A 32 15.73 -20.19 -1.73
C PRO A 32 14.90 -18.93 -2.06
N PRO A 33 14.52 -18.69 -3.32
CA PRO A 33 13.81 -17.48 -3.73
C PRO A 33 12.54 -17.20 -2.91
N LEU A 34 11.78 -18.25 -2.56
CA LEU A 34 10.57 -18.14 -1.75
C LEU A 34 10.83 -17.60 -0.34
N LEU A 35 11.96 -17.98 0.27
CA LEU A 35 12.31 -17.51 1.62
C LEU A 35 12.75 -16.05 1.60
N ALA A 36 13.48 -15.62 0.55
CA ALA A 36 13.88 -14.23 0.39
C ALA A 36 12.65 -13.32 0.27
N THR A 37 11.68 -13.69 -0.57
CA THR A 37 10.46 -12.89 -0.75
C THR A 37 9.60 -12.86 0.52
N LEU A 38 9.42 -14.01 1.21
CA LEU A 38 8.68 -14.06 2.47
C LEU A 38 9.36 -13.23 3.57
N ALA A 39 10.68 -13.25 3.66
CA ALA A 39 11.43 -12.40 4.58
C ALA A 39 11.23 -10.92 4.25
N SER A 40 11.35 -10.54 2.97
CA SER A 40 11.14 -9.15 2.53
C SER A 40 9.72 -8.66 2.83
N MET A 41 8.70 -9.49 2.63
CA MET A 41 7.31 -9.17 2.97
C MET A 41 7.15 -8.90 4.47
N ASN A 42 7.74 -9.72 5.34
CA ASN A 42 7.66 -9.50 6.79
C ASN A 42 8.40 -8.24 7.23
N VAL A 43 9.57 -7.96 6.64
CA VAL A 43 10.33 -6.73 6.93
C VAL A 43 9.56 -5.50 6.51
N LEU A 44 9.00 -5.49 5.29
CA LEU A 44 8.19 -4.38 4.78
C LEU A 44 6.93 -4.17 5.62
N ALA A 45 6.24 -5.23 6.02
CA ALA A 45 5.07 -5.15 6.90
C ALA A 45 5.41 -4.57 8.28
N GLY A 46 6.55 -4.98 8.86
CA GLY A 46 7.03 -4.39 10.12
C GLY A 46 7.41 -2.91 9.96
N LEU A 47 8.05 -2.57 8.85
CA LEU A 47 8.42 -1.19 8.52
C LEU A 47 7.16 -0.32 8.33
N GLU A 48 6.15 -0.82 7.63
CA GLU A 48 4.84 -0.18 7.47
C GLU A 48 4.21 0.12 8.83
N LEU A 49 4.23 -0.85 9.75
CA LEU A 49 3.64 -0.70 11.07
C LEU A 49 4.34 0.39 11.90
N VAL A 50 5.68 0.43 11.83
CA VAL A 50 6.50 1.44 12.52
C VAL A 50 6.32 2.82 11.90
N LEU A 51 6.32 2.91 10.57
CA LEU A 51 6.17 4.17 9.84
C LEU A 51 4.77 4.77 10.01
N THR A 52 3.76 3.92 10.06
CA THR A 52 2.36 4.35 10.18
C THR A 52 1.97 4.63 11.64
N GLU A 53 2.79 4.23 12.62
CA GLU A 53 2.49 4.32 14.06
C GLU A 53 1.11 3.73 14.44
N ASN A 54 0.60 2.79 13.62
CA ASN A 54 -0.77 2.29 13.69
C ASN A 54 -1.85 3.41 13.61
N THR A 55 -1.53 4.55 13.00
CA THR A 55 -2.46 5.64 12.77
C THR A 55 -3.11 5.51 11.40
N VAL A 56 -4.42 5.74 11.33
CA VAL A 56 -5.14 5.69 10.06
C VAL A 56 -4.65 6.84 9.19
N VAL A 57 -3.96 6.52 8.10
CA VAL A 57 -3.46 7.52 7.13
C VAL A 57 -4.66 8.26 6.56
N SER A 58 -4.94 9.42 7.14
CA SER A 58 -6.04 10.29 6.73
C SER A 58 -5.59 11.02 5.47
N THR A 59 -5.97 10.50 4.32
CA THR A 59 -5.76 11.18 3.05
C THR A 59 -6.92 12.14 2.83
N ASP A 60 -6.65 13.43 2.97
CA ASP A 60 -7.61 14.49 2.62
C ASP A 60 -7.79 14.50 1.09
N SER A 61 -8.71 13.66 0.61
CA SER A 61 -9.19 13.74 -0.76
C SER A 61 -10.69 13.89 -0.74
N PRO A 62 -11.26 14.79 -1.57
CA PRO A 62 -12.70 15.05 -1.57
C PRO A 62 -13.53 13.80 -1.88
N LEU A 63 -12.94 12.78 -2.53
CA LEU A 63 -13.55 11.46 -2.71
C LEU A 63 -13.53 10.61 -1.44
N LEU A 64 -12.45 10.66 -0.64
CA LEU A 64 -12.40 9.96 0.65
C LEU A 64 -13.38 10.58 1.65
N ASP A 65 -13.54 11.90 1.64
CA ASP A 65 -14.51 12.58 2.52
C ASP A 65 -15.94 12.19 2.16
N LEU A 66 -16.23 12.06 0.87
CA LEU A 66 -17.54 11.64 0.36
C LEU A 66 -17.80 10.15 0.60
N LEU A 67 -16.77 9.30 0.60
CA LEU A 67 -16.89 7.88 0.95
C LEU A 67 -16.98 7.64 2.47
N SER A 68 -16.20 8.35 3.27
CA SER A 68 -16.09 8.17 4.72
C SER A 68 -17.18 8.89 5.52
N GLY A 69 -17.56 10.11 5.10
CA GLY A 69 -18.58 10.94 5.76
C GLY A 69 -19.88 11.11 4.97
N GLY A 70 -19.89 10.78 3.67
CA GLY A 70 -21.09 10.87 2.85
C GLY A 70 -22.12 9.81 3.24
N THR A 71 -23.23 10.25 3.81
CA THR A 71 -24.41 9.40 4.04
C THR A 71 -25.42 9.68 2.93
N TRP A 72 -25.80 8.64 2.20
CA TRP A 72 -26.86 8.72 1.18
C TRP A 72 -28.02 7.86 1.67
N LEU A 73 -29.19 8.47 1.88
CA LEU A 73 -30.38 7.80 2.45
C LEU A 73 -30.13 7.16 3.83
N GLY A 74 -29.25 7.74 4.65
CA GLY A 74 -28.92 7.23 5.99
C GLY A 74 -27.96 6.03 5.99
N VAL A 75 -27.48 5.60 4.82
CA VAL A 75 -26.50 4.53 4.66
C VAL A 75 -25.15 5.12 4.24
N PRO A 76 -24.02 4.71 4.84
CA PRO A 76 -22.69 5.19 4.46
C PRO A 76 -22.40 4.89 2.98
N ALA A 77 -21.80 5.84 2.26
CA ALA A 77 -21.42 5.69 0.86
C ALA A 77 -20.52 4.47 0.60
N LEU A 78 -19.68 4.09 1.57
CA LEU A 78 -18.89 2.85 1.56
C LEU A 78 -19.75 1.58 1.37
N ALA A 79 -20.92 1.51 1.99
CA ALA A 79 -21.79 0.34 1.87
C ALA A 79 -22.37 0.21 0.45
N TRP A 80 -22.67 1.32 -0.21
CA TRP A 80 -23.11 1.34 -1.61
C TRP A 80 -22.00 0.94 -2.56
N VAL A 81 -20.77 1.43 -2.37
CA VAL A 81 -19.61 1.03 -3.18
C VAL A 81 -19.38 -0.47 -3.08
N LEU A 82 -19.38 -1.04 -1.87
CA LEU A 82 -19.25 -2.48 -1.66
C LEU A 82 -20.33 -3.27 -2.40
N LEU A 83 -21.59 -2.84 -2.30
CA LEU A 83 -22.72 -3.50 -2.95
C LEU A 83 -22.58 -3.51 -4.48
N VAL A 84 -22.18 -2.38 -5.07
CA VAL A 84 -21.95 -2.27 -6.52
C VAL A 84 -20.79 -3.17 -6.94
N THR A 85 -19.66 -3.14 -6.24
CA THR A 85 -18.50 -3.98 -6.59
C THR A 85 -18.74 -5.47 -6.37
N ALA A 86 -19.59 -5.86 -5.42
CA ALA A 86 -19.92 -7.27 -5.17
C ALA A 86 -20.85 -7.84 -6.24
N PHE A 87 -21.59 -6.98 -6.96
CA PHE A 87 -22.51 -7.37 -8.02
C PHE A 87 -21.93 -7.27 -9.44
N VAL A 88 -20.73 -6.67 -9.59
CA VAL A 88 -19.95 -6.60 -10.84
C VAL A 88 -19.00 -7.79 -10.92
#